data_AF-A0A7J5XVR5-F1
#
_entry.id   AF-A0A7J5XVR5-F1
#
_cell.length_a   1.000
_cell.length_b   1.000
_cell.length_c   1.000
_cell.angle_alpha   90.00
_cell.angle_beta   90.00
_cell.angle_gamma   90.00
#
_symmetry.space_group_name_H-M   'P 1'
#
loop_
_entity.id
_entity.type
_entity.pdbx_description
1 polymer ?
#
loop_
_entity_poly.entity_id
_entity_poly.type
_entity_poly.pdbx_seq_one_letter_code
_entity_poly.pdbx_strand_id
1 'polypeptide(L)'
;MVECCWTAASSSLSKMVHSPMVMERWQGSQKKQDLGSQPLFLRRTSTSSQDQPALLWTFRTSGVVSHSKVSPSRRLSQGILKTANLLASCGEKYRQFSVMSSAGDFGNPLRKFKLVFLGNRVTSLITRFMYDSFDNTYQATIGIDFLSKTMYLEDRTIRLQLWDTAGQERFRSLIPSYIRDSAAAVVVYDITNVNSFQQTTKWIDDVRTERGSDVIIMLVGNKTDLADKRQVSIEEGERKAKELNVMFIETSAKAGYNVKQLFRRVAAALPGMDTTQDKSREEILNSIMGSDYYDTLEINRNATDADIKKAYRGLALKFHPSRNREKGSSETFLQLGEAYDVLSDPRKKATYDKFGEEGLKGGIPPEFGCSGAWSSKYAYHGNPGKTFREFFGGDNPFADFFTNDEPLQFGGLRSVVVKTQDSHIERDMHLSLDDLYHGCTKKIKISRRVMNEDGCTSSIKDKILTIDVRPGWKEGMRIIFAKEGDQGPNSIPADIVFIVRQKSHLLFVRQHNDLIYKAQITLEMALTGFSVDVETLDSRLITIPINDIVHPSYNKVVNGEGMPRSQDPSQRGNLIITFEIQFPEKLSAERKHLIRQALTLKD
;
A
#
# COMPACT_ATOMS: atom_id res chain seq x y z
N MET A 1 14.95 1.02 38.16
CA MET A 1 16.14 1.85 37.84
C MET A 1 16.16 2.05 36.34
N VAL A 2 16.20 3.23 35.71
CA VAL A 2 16.14 4.67 36.03
C VAL A 2 15.89 5.33 34.64
N GLU A 3 14.80 6.08 34.43
CA GLU A 3 14.74 7.52 34.04
C GLU A 3 15.46 7.90 32.73
N CYS A 4 14.78 8.48 31.72
CA CYS A 4 14.32 9.88 31.54
C CYS A 4 15.38 10.84 30.94
N CYS A 5 14.86 11.76 30.11
CA CYS A 5 15.41 13.05 29.61
C CYS A 5 16.09 13.10 28.23
N TRP A 6 15.90 14.13 27.37
CA TRP A 6 15.04 15.34 27.32
C TRP A 6 15.14 15.92 25.86
N THR A 7 14.04 16.51 25.37
CA THR A 7 13.81 17.83 24.68
C THR A 7 15.00 18.69 24.17
N ALA A 8 14.96 19.67 23.22
CA ALA A 8 13.97 20.34 22.34
C ALA A 8 14.68 21.41 21.45
N ALA A 9 13.89 22.14 20.63
CA ALA A 9 14.08 23.43 19.91
C ALA A 9 14.52 23.35 18.42
N SER A 10 13.69 23.67 17.39
CA SER A 10 12.93 24.90 17.00
C SER A 10 13.85 26.08 16.60
N SER A 11 13.63 26.93 15.59
CA SER A 11 12.41 27.42 14.91
C SER A 11 12.83 28.24 13.65
N SER A 12 11.99 28.38 12.61
CA SER A 12 11.24 29.61 12.20
C SER A 12 11.62 29.95 10.74
N LEU A 13 10.72 30.26 9.80
CA LEU A 13 9.82 31.42 9.77
C LEU A 13 8.66 31.23 8.76
N SER A 14 7.47 31.65 9.18
CA SER A 14 6.27 31.98 8.40
C SER A 14 6.49 33.21 7.50
N LYS A 15 5.60 33.65 6.58
CA LYS A 15 4.24 34.21 6.81
C LYS A 15 3.75 34.80 5.44
N MET A 16 2.50 34.60 5.00
CA MET A 16 1.40 35.60 4.81
C MET A 16 0.71 35.34 3.43
N VAL A 17 -0.57 35.60 3.09
CA VAL A 17 -1.82 36.09 3.73
C VAL A 17 -2.98 35.94 2.70
N HIS A 18 -4.18 35.60 3.19
CA HIS A 18 -5.58 35.90 2.77
C HIS A 18 -6.06 36.02 1.29
N SER A 19 -7.23 35.41 1.05
CA SER A 19 -8.22 35.75 -0.01
C SER A 19 -8.94 37.09 0.25
N PRO A 20 -9.63 37.68 -0.75
CA PRO A 20 -11.06 37.38 -0.95
C PRO A 20 -11.55 37.35 -2.42
N MET A 21 -12.84 37.01 -2.59
CA MET A 21 -13.66 36.92 -3.82
C MET A 21 -13.57 38.14 -4.76
N VAL A 22 -13.81 37.92 -6.07
CA VAL A 22 -14.91 38.48 -6.89
C VAL A 22 -14.64 38.14 -8.37
N MET A 23 -15.58 37.44 -9.01
CA MET A 23 -15.68 37.35 -10.47
C MET A 23 -16.36 38.62 -10.97
N GLU A 24 -15.68 39.39 -11.82
CA GLU A 24 -16.38 40.23 -12.79
C GLU A 24 -15.57 40.37 -14.08
N ARG A 25 -16.32 40.27 -15.16
CA ARG A 25 -15.96 40.33 -16.58
C ARG A 25 -15.55 41.77 -16.90
N TRP A 26 -14.58 42.00 -17.79
CA TRP A 26 -14.67 42.96 -18.91
C TRP A 26 -13.38 42.98 -19.74
N GLN A 27 -13.57 43.25 -21.01
CA GLN A 27 -12.64 43.18 -22.14
C GLN A 27 -11.57 44.29 -22.12
N GLY A 28 -10.49 44.09 -22.87
CA GLY A 28 -9.95 45.18 -23.68
C GLY A 28 -8.43 45.37 -23.71
N SER A 29 -7.91 45.26 -24.93
CA SER A 29 -6.78 46.00 -25.50
C SER A 29 -5.34 45.55 -25.24
N GLN A 30 -4.82 44.95 -26.31
CA GLN A 30 -3.44 45.03 -26.73
C GLN A 30 -2.91 46.46 -26.77
N LYS A 31 -1.64 46.65 -26.39
CA LYS A 31 -0.70 47.51 -27.14
C LYS A 31 0.74 47.08 -26.90
N LYS A 32 1.42 46.78 -28.01
CA LYS A 32 2.87 46.71 -28.18
C LYS A 32 3.49 48.12 -28.07
N GLN A 33 4.74 48.18 -27.61
CA GLN A 33 5.90 48.92 -28.16
C GLN A 33 6.93 49.03 -27.02
N ASP A 34 8.08 48.36 -27.08
CA ASP A 34 9.30 48.62 -27.88
C ASP A 34 10.21 49.71 -27.32
N LEU A 35 11.52 49.44 -27.44
CA LEU A 35 12.72 50.28 -27.19
C LEU A 35 13.17 50.33 -25.72
N GLY A 36 14.42 50.09 -25.35
CA GLY A 36 15.67 49.94 -26.09
C GLY A 36 16.83 50.36 -25.18
N SER A 37 18.05 49.90 -25.54
CA SER A 37 19.35 50.51 -25.19
C SER A 37 20.09 50.01 -23.92
N GLN A 38 21.11 49.18 -24.19
CA GLN A 38 22.35 49.00 -23.39
C GLN A 38 23.28 50.25 -23.58
N PRO A 39 24.60 50.25 -23.26
CA PRO A 39 25.44 49.43 -22.36
C PRO A 39 26.38 50.30 -21.48
N LEU A 40 27.25 49.70 -20.65
CA LEU A 40 28.62 50.20 -20.44
C LEU A 40 29.54 49.10 -19.87
N PHE A 41 30.64 48.90 -20.58
CA PHE A 41 31.79 48.02 -20.31
C PHE A 41 32.77 48.71 -19.35
N LEU A 42 33.49 47.95 -18.50
CA LEU A 42 34.96 48.04 -18.40
C LEU A 42 35.60 46.89 -17.59
N ARG A 43 36.89 46.69 -17.90
CA ARG A 43 37.75 45.50 -17.80
C ARG A 43 38.39 45.22 -16.43
N ARG A 44 38.91 43.98 -16.32
CA ARG A 44 39.82 43.36 -15.34
C ARG A 44 41.22 43.99 -15.24
N THR A 45 41.86 43.86 -14.06
CA THR A 45 43.22 43.29 -13.75
C THR A 45 43.40 43.27 -12.20
N SER A 46 43.46 42.12 -11.50
CA SER A 46 44.62 41.33 -11.01
C SER A 46 45.59 42.01 -10.00
N THR A 47 45.66 41.49 -8.75
CA THR A 47 46.86 40.95 -8.02
C THR A 47 46.55 40.55 -6.54
N SER A 48 47.08 39.36 -6.13
CA SER A 48 47.60 38.84 -4.81
C SER A 48 47.07 39.36 -3.44
N SER A 49 46.96 38.61 -2.32
CA SER A 49 47.52 37.33 -1.83
C SER A 49 46.98 36.98 -0.41
N GLN A 50 47.15 35.69 0.00
CA GLN A 50 47.26 35.12 1.37
C GLN A 50 45.98 35.01 2.25
N ASP A 51 45.69 33.95 3.02
CA ASP A 51 46.44 32.77 3.49
C ASP A 51 45.52 31.58 3.89
N GLN A 52 46.10 30.38 3.87
CA GLN A 52 45.64 29.03 4.32
C GLN A 52 46.62 28.58 5.46
N PRO A 53 46.39 27.53 6.30
CA PRO A 53 46.45 26.13 5.81
C PRO A 53 45.75 25.01 6.63
N ALA A 54 45.74 23.83 6.01
CA ALA A 54 45.34 22.52 6.50
C ALA A 54 46.46 21.79 7.30
N LEU A 55 46.10 20.79 8.11
CA LEU A 55 47.03 19.83 8.72
C LEU A 55 46.59 18.37 8.51
N LEU A 56 47.48 17.61 7.86
CA LEU A 56 47.59 16.15 7.84
C LEU A 56 48.34 15.69 9.11
N TRP A 57 48.00 14.52 9.68
CA TRP A 57 48.86 13.83 10.66
C TRP A 57 49.14 12.39 10.25
N THR A 58 50.43 12.07 10.18
CA THR A 58 51.03 10.74 10.04
C THR A 58 51.53 10.25 11.40
N PHE A 59 51.48 8.94 11.64
CA PHE A 59 51.98 8.27 12.85
C PHE A 59 53.42 7.76 12.65
N ARG A 60 54.30 7.93 13.65
CA ARG A 60 55.49 7.07 13.84
C ARG A 60 55.99 7.00 15.29
N THR A 61 55.90 5.77 15.81
CA THR A 61 56.67 4.95 16.79
C THR A 61 57.69 5.50 17.81
N SER A 62 57.77 4.71 18.90
CA SER A 62 58.89 4.40 19.86
C SER A 62 59.09 5.37 21.04
N GLY A 63 59.31 4.99 22.30
CA GLY A 63 59.49 3.72 23.03
C GLY A 63 60.37 3.97 24.30
N VAL A 64 60.37 3.05 25.29
CA VAL A 64 61.45 2.80 26.33
C VAL A 64 61.35 3.67 27.63
N VAL A 65 61.41 3.23 28.92
CA VAL A 65 61.76 1.93 29.59
C VAL A 65 61.50 1.89 31.13
N SER A 66 61.36 0.64 31.66
CA SER A 66 61.70 0.00 32.99
C SER A 66 61.20 0.55 34.36
N HIS A 67 61.03 -0.22 35.46
CA HIS A 67 61.72 -1.41 36.00
C HIS A 67 60.88 -2.27 37.00
N SER A 68 60.98 -3.61 36.88
CA SER A 68 61.16 -4.69 37.91
C SER A 68 60.11 -4.92 39.03
N LYS A 69 59.80 -6.13 39.56
CA LYS A 69 60.57 -7.39 39.73
C LYS A 69 59.65 -8.53 40.27
N VAL A 70 60.08 -9.80 40.06
CA VAL A 70 59.77 -11.07 40.78
C VAL A 70 58.76 -12.08 40.15
N SER A 71 59.28 -13.29 39.90
CA SER A 71 58.64 -14.62 39.69
C SER A 71 59.41 -15.65 40.57
N PRO A 72 59.13 -16.99 40.64
CA PRO A 72 58.05 -17.82 40.09
C PRO A 72 57.51 -18.93 41.05
N SER A 73 56.45 -19.67 40.64
CA SER A 73 56.44 -21.14 40.41
C SER A 73 55.12 -21.88 40.73
N ARG A 74 54.59 -22.54 39.69
CA ARG A 74 53.86 -23.84 39.66
C ARG A 74 52.53 -23.99 40.42
N ARG A 75 51.42 -23.84 39.67
CA ARG A 75 50.45 -24.92 39.46
C ARG A 75 49.44 -24.58 38.36
N LEU A 76 49.11 -25.60 37.56
CA LEU A 76 47.89 -25.74 36.77
C LEU A 76 47.76 -24.89 35.49
N SER A 77 48.48 -25.35 34.47
CA SER A 77 47.99 -25.35 33.09
C SER A 77 46.70 -26.15 32.98
N GLN A 78 45.55 -25.53 33.20
CA GLN A 78 44.20 -25.92 32.73
C GLN A 78 43.24 -24.81 33.14
N GLY A 79 42.97 -23.83 32.25
CA GLY A 79 42.07 -22.73 32.62
C GLY A 79 41.89 -21.60 31.62
N ILE A 80 42.75 -21.47 30.59
CA ILE A 80 42.62 -20.43 29.56
C ILE A 80 42.39 -21.04 28.16
N LEU A 81 41.73 -22.20 28.15
CA LEU A 81 41.15 -22.81 26.94
C LEU A 81 39.64 -23.09 27.10
N LYS A 82 38.94 -22.35 27.97
CA LYS A 82 37.52 -22.57 28.30
C LYS A 82 36.57 -21.38 28.14
N THR A 83 37.01 -20.24 27.63
CA THR A 83 36.13 -19.09 27.35
C THR A 83 36.09 -18.65 25.89
N ALA A 84 36.83 -19.32 25.00
CA ALA A 84 36.72 -19.14 23.55
C ALA A 84 35.83 -20.19 22.85
N ASN A 85 35.34 -21.21 23.58
CA ASN A 85 34.49 -22.29 23.04
C ASN A 85 33.01 -22.24 23.49
N LEU A 86 32.54 -21.14 24.10
CA LEU A 86 31.14 -20.99 24.51
C LEU A 86 30.30 -20.06 23.61
N LEU A 87 30.91 -19.36 22.65
CA LEU A 87 30.20 -18.58 21.62
C LEU A 87 30.18 -19.27 20.24
N ALA A 88 30.88 -20.39 20.09
CA ALA A 88 30.86 -21.22 18.87
C ALA A 88 29.89 -22.42 18.95
N SER A 89 29.19 -22.63 20.09
CA SER A 89 28.28 -23.79 20.29
C SER A 89 26.78 -23.44 20.30
N CYS A 90 26.38 -22.18 20.10
CA CYS A 90 24.96 -21.79 20.00
C CYS A 90 24.47 -21.69 18.53
N GLY A 91 25.37 -21.84 17.54
CA GLY A 91 25.07 -21.75 16.11
C GLY A 91 24.82 -23.08 15.39
N GLU A 92 24.99 -24.22 16.06
CA GLU A 92 24.93 -25.56 15.43
C GLU A 92 23.83 -26.49 15.96
N LYS A 93 22.98 -26.02 16.87
CA LYS A 93 21.79 -26.77 17.36
C LYS A 93 20.44 -26.29 16.81
N TYR A 94 20.43 -25.41 15.81
CA TYR A 94 19.23 -25.02 15.06
C TYR A 94 19.29 -25.51 13.60
N ARG A 95 19.95 -26.64 13.35
CA ARG A 95 20.01 -27.26 12.02
C ARG A 95 19.68 -28.75 11.99
N GLN A 96 19.06 -29.27 13.05
CA GLN A 96 18.62 -30.67 13.09
C GLN A 96 17.39 -30.87 13.99
N PHE A 97 16.29 -30.19 13.67
CA PHE A 97 14.92 -30.60 14.01
C PHE A 97 13.96 -29.83 13.08
N SER A 98 13.82 -30.32 11.85
CA SER A 98 12.78 -29.88 10.92
C SER A 98 12.52 -30.96 9.88
N VAL A 99 12.13 -32.16 10.33
CA VAL A 99 11.26 -33.04 9.54
C VAL A 99 10.34 -33.79 10.51
N MET A 100 9.05 -33.79 10.17
CA MET A 100 7.93 -34.50 10.79
C MET A 100 7.29 -33.87 12.03
N SER A 101 6.36 -32.94 11.78
CA SER A 101 5.05 -33.00 12.44
C SER A 101 3.98 -32.50 11.47
N SER A 102 3.03 -33.40 11.19
CA SER A 102 1.83 -33.18 10.41
C SER A 102 0.74 -32.58 11.29
N ALA A 103 0.38 -31.32 11.04
CA ALA A 103 -0.89 -30.74 11.41
C ALA A 103 -1.09 -29.48 10.55
N GLY A 104 -2.23 -29.38 9.86
CA GLY A 104 -2.47 -28.35 8.85
C GLY A 104 -2.60 -26.94 9.43
N ASP A 105 -2.23 -25.95 8.63
CA ASP A 105 -2.78 -24.60 8.73
C ASP A 105 -2.57 -23.81 7.42
N PHE A 106 -3.36 -22.76 7.30
CA PHE A 106 -3.81 -22.02 6.13
C PHE A 106 -2.77 -21.10 5.46
N GLY A 107 -2.92 -20.92 4.14
CA GLY A 107 -2.49 -19.72 3.41
C GLY A 107 -1.03 -19.70 2.93
N ASN A 108 -0.82 -19.84 1.62
CA ASN A 108 0.49 -19.68 1.01
C ASN A 108 0.98 -18.22 1.21
N PRO A 109 2.08 -17.95 1.94
CA PRO A 109 2.52 -16.58 2.18
C PRO A 109 2.97 -15.94 0.86
N LEU A 110 2.41 -14.76 0.55
CA LEU A 110 2.76 -13.97 -0.64
C LEU A 110 4.29 -13.81 -0.75
N ARG A 111 4.88 -14.30 -1.85
CA ARG A 111 6.33 -14.18 -2.11
C ARG A 111 6.72 -12.70 -2.20
N LYS A 112 7.66 -12.29 -1.35
CA LYS A 112 8.19 -10.93 -1.25
C LYS A 112 9.48 -10.83 -2.05
N PHE A 113 9.56 -9.86 -2.95
CA PHE A 113 10.76 -9.61 -3.75
C PHE A 113 11.28 -8.19 -3.51
N LYS A 114 12.57 -8.09 -3.21
CA LYS A 114 13.29 -6.84 -2.99
C LYS A 114 13.81 -6.27 -4.31
N LEU A 115 13.37 -5.07 -4.67
CA LEU A 115 13.80 -4.31 -5.84
C LEU A 115 14.54 -3.05 -5.38
N VAL A 116 15.75 -2.86 -5.88
CA VAL A 116 16.55 -1.65 -5.61
C VAL A 116 16.56 -0.74 -6.83
N PHE A 117 16.34 0.56 -6.61
CA PHE A 117 16.41 1.59 -7.66
C PHE A 117 17.69 2.39 -7.52
N LEU A 118 18.51 2.41 -8.56
CA LEU A 118 19.81 3.07 -8.60
C LEU A 118 19.83 4.13 -9.71
N GLY A 119 20.42 5.30 -9.45
CA GLY A 119 20.64 6.33 -10.45
C GLY A 119 19.90 7.64 -10.18
N ASN A 120 19.77 8.47 -11.21
CA ASN A 120 19.31 9.86 -11.03
C ASN A 120 17.78 9.95 -11.11
N ARG A 121 17.18 10.63 -10.14
CA ARG A 121 15.72 10.90 -10.06
C ARG A 121 14.83 9.63 -10.01
N VAL A 122 15.35 8.55 -9.43
CA VAL A 122 14.63 7.29 -9.19
C VAL A 122 13.31 7.45 -8.42
N THR A 123 13.29 8.34 -7.42
CA THR A 123 12.10 8.67 -6.62
C THR A 123 10.89 9.04 -7.48
N SER A 124 11.08 9.82 -8.55
CA SER A 124 9.98 10.25 -9.43
C SER A 124 9.30 9.09 -10.16
N LEU A 125 10.06 8.04 -10.49
CA LEU A 125 9.54 6.85 -11.15
C LEU A 125 8.77 5.96 -10.17
N ILE A 126 9.26 5.84 -8.93
CA ILE A 126 8.61 5.09 -7.86
C ILE A 126 7.30 5.76 -7.45
N THR A 127 7.30 7.07 -7.20
CA THR A 127 6.10 7.85 -6.88
C THR A 127 5.03 7.71 -7.96
N ARG A 128 5.43 7.80 -9.24
CA ARG A 128 4.51 7.61 -10.37
C ARG A 128 3.90 6.21 -10.39
N PHE A 129 4.67 5.17 -10.09
CA PHE A 129 4.14 3.81 -10.01
C PHE A 129 3.21 3.58 -8.81
N MET A 130 3.51 4.19 -7.66
CA MET A 130 2.76 4.00 -6.43
C MET A 130 1.42 4.73 -6.41
N TYR A 131 1.44 6.03 -6.76
CA TYR A 131 0.34 6.97 -6.56
C TYR A 131 -0.26 7.51 -7.87
N ASP A 132 0.30 7.12 -9.03
CA ASP A 132 -0.08 7.65 -10.35
C ASP A 132 -0.04 9.19 -10.44
N SER A 133 0.86 9.82 -9.67
CA SER A 133 1.07 11.26 -9.61
C SER A 133 2.52 11.65 -9.92
N PHE A 134 2.73 12.90 -10.33
CA PHE A 134 4.06 13.45 -10.59
C PHE A 134 4.13 14.88 -10.06
N ASP A 135 5.15 15.16 -9.25
CA ASP A 135 5.45 16.51 -8.75
C ASP A 135 6.56 17.15 -9.60
N ASN A 136 6.33 18.40 -10.03
CA ASN A 136 7.32 19.19 -10.76
C ASN A 136 8.38 19.80 -9.83
N THR A 137 8.10 19.92 -8.54
CA THR A 137 9.05 20.44 -7.55
C THR A 137 10.01 19.33 -7.15
N TYR A 138 11.21 19.34 -7.73
CA TYR A 138 12.24 18.38 -7.36
C TYR A 138 12.72 18.67 -5.94
N GLN A 139 12.27 17.84 -4.98
CA GLN A 139 12.86 17.75 -3.65
C GLN A 139 13.82 16.57 -3.63
N ALA A 140 15.08 16.81 -3.27
CA ALA A 140 16.04 15.73 -3.09
C ALA A 140 15.61 14.88 -1.88
N THR A 141 15.39 13.58 -2.10
CA THR A 141 15.03 12.65 -1.02
C THR A 141 16.15 12.58 0.00
N ILE A 142 15.83 12.86 1.27
CA ILE A 142 16.75 12.72 2.39
C ILE A 142 16.68 11.26 2.87
N GLY A 143 17.74 10.49 2.63
CA GLY A 143 17.83 9.08 3.05
C GLY A 143 17.29 8.08 2.03
N ILE A 144 17.00 6.86 2.48
CA ILE A 144 16.51 5.75 1.65
C ILE A 144 15.08 5.44 2.08
N ASP A 145 14.14 5.46 1.14
CA ASP A 145 12.72 5.24 1.41
C ASP A 145 12.29 3.81 1.04
N PHE A 146 11.32 3.27 1.78
CA PHE A 146 10.80 1.92 1.63
C PHE A 146 9.32 1.95 1.29
N LEU A 147 8.97 1.44 0.11
CA LEU A 147 7.59 1.35 -0.36
C LEU A 147 7.26 -0.10 -0.75
N SER A 148 6.02 -0.54 -0.54
CA SER A 148 5.59 -1.90 -0.91
C SER A 148 4.29 -1.89 -1.71
N LYS A 149 4.29 -2.63 -2.82
CA LYS A 149 3.13 -2.78 -3.71
C LYS A 149 2.91 -4.24 -4.05
N THR A 150 1.67 -4.71 -3.92
CA THR A 150 1.26 -6.04 -4.40
C THR A 150 0.88 -5.94 -5.88
N MET A 151 1.47 -6.81 -6.70
CA MET A 151 1.22 -6.91 -8.13
C MET A 151 0.60 -8.26 -8.45
N TYR A 152 -0.44 -8.23 -9.30
CA TYR A 152 -1.12 -9.41 -9.81
C TYR A 152 -0.60 -9.64 -11.24
N LEU A 153 0.17 -10.72 -11.44
CA LEU A 153 0.53 -11.22 -12.77
C LEU A 153 -0.42 -12.36 -13.14
N GLU A 154 -0.46 -12.70 -14.43
CA GLU A 154 -1.33 -13.75 -14.98
C GLU A 154 -1.13 -15.09 -14.24
N ASP A 155 0.12 -15.44 -13.91
CA ASP A 155 0.44 -16.72 -13.29
C ASP A 155 0.69 -16.67 -11.77
N ARG A 156 0.79 -15.47 -11.17
CA ARG A 156 1.15 -15.32 -9.74
C ARG A 156 0.87 -13.94 -9.14
N THR A 157 0.59 -13.92 -7.84
CA THR A 157 0.57 -12.69 -7.04
C THR A 157 1.90 -12.50 -6.30
N ILE A 158 2.60 -11.39 -6.56
CA ILE A 158 3.88 -11.10 -5.91
C ILE A 158 3.81 -9.78 -5.16
N ARG A 159 4.53 -9.68 -4.05
CA ARG A 159 4.68 -8.43 -3.30
C ARG A 159 6.04 -7.83 -3.57
N LEU A 160 6.07 -6.70 -4.25
CA LEU A 160 7.29 -5.95 -4.54
C LEU A 160 7.62 -5.01 -3.36
N GLN A 161 8.88 -5.03 -2.94
CA GLN A 161 9.47 -4.10 -1.99
C GLN A 161 10.41 -3.18 -2.76
N LEU A 162 10.04 -1.92 -2.89
CA LEU A 162 10.74 -0.90 -3.65
C LEU A 162 11.64 -0.12 -2.70
N TRP A 163 12.94 -0.20 -2.91
CA TRP A 163 13.96 0.51 -2.14
C TRP A 163 14.46 1.69 -2.97
N ASP A 164 14.05 2.90 -2.58
CA ASP A 164 14.44 4.14 -3.23
C ASP A 164 15.80 4.58 -2.70
N THR A 165 16.87 4.38 -3.48
CA THR A 165 18.19 4.86 -3.10
C THR A 165 18.37 6.26 -3.69
N ALA A 166 18.16 7.27 -2.84
CA ALA A 166 18.12 8.67 -3.24
C ALA A 166 19.39 9.12 -3.99
N GLY A 167 19.17 10.05 -4.95
CA GLY A 167 20.18 10.68 -5.81
C GLY A 167 21.13 11.64 -5.09
N GLN A 168 21.84 11.14 -4.09
CA GLN A 168 23.12 11.69 -3.65
C GLN A 168 24.19 10.61 -3.64
N GLU A 169 25.09 10.73 -4.60
CA GLU A 169 26.37 10.03 -4.67
C GLU A 169 27.23 10.18 -3.39
N ARG A 170 26.88 11.09 -2.47
CA ARG A 170 27.52 11.25 -1.15
C ARG A 170 27.28 10.07 -0.20
N PHE A 171 26.21 9.30 -0.38
CA PHE A 171 25.88 8.13 0.44
C PHE A 171 26.21 6.79 -0.26
N ARG A 172 27.09 6.83 -1.27
CA ARG A 172 27.46 5.64 -2.05
C ARG A 172 28.08 4.52 -1.20
N SER A 173 28.65 4.85 -0.04
CA SER A 173 29.17 3.88 0.93
C SER A 173 28.10 2.96 1.54
N LEU A 174 26.82 3.39 1.55
CA LEU A 174 25.73 2.62 2.13
C LEU A 174 25.03 1.71 1.10
N ILE A 175 25.19 1.99 -0.19
CA ILE A 175 24.50 1.31 -1.30
C ILE A 175 24.78 -0.21 -1.35
N PRO A 176 26.02 -0.72 -1.16
CA PRO A 176 26.30 -2.16 -1.14
C PRO A 176 25.41 -2.94 -0.16
N SER A 177 25.14 -2.37 1.02
CA SER A 177 24.28 -3.00 2.04
C SER A 177 22.84 -3.18 1.57
N TYR A 178 22.33 -2.33 0.67
CA TYR A 178 20.96 -2.43 0.15
C TYR A 178 20.88 -3.39 -1.03
N ILE A 179 21.94 -3.50 -1.84
CA ILE A 179 22.03 -4.39 -2.99
C ILE A 179 22.08 -5.86 -2.57
N ARG A 180 22.76 -6.20 -1.46
CA ARG A 180 23.06 -7.59 -1.03
C ARG A 180 21.90 -8.58 -0.99
N ASP A 181 20.67 -8.13 -0.72
CA ASP A 181 19.48 -9.00 -0.66
C ASP A 181 18.45 -8.70 -1.76
N SER A 182 18.84 -7.95 -2.79
CA SER A 182 17.92 -7.53 -3.86
C SER A 182 17.77 -8.62 -4.93
N ALA A 183 16.53 -8.96 -5.27
CA ALA A 183 16.20 -9.92 -6.31
C ALA A 183 16.34 -9.32 -7.72
N ALA A 184 16.10 -8.01 -7.85
CA ALA A 184 16.32 -7.28 -9.08
C ALA A 184 16.82 -5.85 -8.79
N ALA A 185 17.61 -5.31 -9.72
CA ALA A 185 18.11 -3.94 -9.69
C ALA A 185 17.64 -3.16 -10.92
N VAL A 186 17.08 -1.97 -10.69
CA VAL A 186 16.62 -1.06 -11.73
C VAL A 186 17.58 0.13 -11.78
N VAL A 187 18.35 0.24 -12.86
CA VAL A 187 19.34 1.32 -13.06
C VAL A 187 18.74 2.36 -13.99
N VAL A 188 18.52 3.57 -13.47
CA VAL A 188 17.82 4.65 -14.18
C VAL A 188 18.79 5.75 -14.59
N TYR A 189 18.75 6.14 -15.87
CA TYR A 189 19.45 7.32 -16.38
C TYR A 189 18.47 8.30 -17.03
N ASP A 190 18.94 9.53 -17.26
CA ASP A 190 18.17 10.59 -17.90
C ASP A 190 18.58 10.73 -19.36
N ILE A 191 17.64 10.61 -20.30
CA ILE A 191 17.94 10.70 -21.74
C ILE A 191 18.48 12.08 -22.17
N THR A 192 18.26 13.10 -21.36
CA THR A 192 18.75 14.47 -21.59
C THR A 192 20.15 14.71 -21.05
N ASN A 193 20.77 13.73 -20.38
CA ASN A 193 22.07 13.89 -19.73
C ASN A 193 23.00 12.70 -19.97
N VAL A 194 23.99 12.89 -20.84
CA VAL A 194 24.99 11.87 -21.19
C VAL A 194 25.82 11.40 -19.98
N ASN A 195 26.12 12.28 -19.01
CA ASN A 195 26.88 11.88 -17.82
C ASN A 195 26.13 10.83 -16.99
N SER A 196 24.79 10.97 -16.90
CA SER A 196 23.95 9.98 -16.21
C SER A 196 23.97 8.62 -16.92
N PHE A 197 24.06 8.62 -18.25
CA PHE A 197 24.19 7.41 -19.06
C PHE A 197 25.57 6.76 -18.93
N GLN A 198 26.65 7.52 -18.84
CA GLN A 198 27.99 6.96 -18.61
C GLN A 198 28.11 6.30 -17.23
N GLN A 199 27.52 6.90 -16.21
CA GLN A 199 27.54 6.36 -14.84
C GLN A 199 26.79 5.03 -14.67
N THR A 200 25.89 4.66 -15.58
CA THR A 200 25.15 3.38 -15.47
C THR A 200 26.06 2.16 -15.50
N THR A 201 27.19 2.21 -16.20
CA THR A 201 28.16 1.11 -16.23
C THR A 201 28.66 0.80 -14.82
N LYS A 202 29.06 1.85 -14.09
CA LYS A 202 29.54 1.72 -12.70
C LYS A 202 28.46 1.14 -11.78
N TRP A 203 27.21 1.56 -11.92
CA TRP A 203 26.11 1.00 -11.13
C TRP A 203 25.85 -0.48 -11.42
N ILE A 204 25.97 -0.89 -12.68
CA ILE A 204 25.82 -2.29 -13.08
C ILE A 204 26.98 -3.13 -12.54
N ASP A 205 28.20 -2.61 -12.58
CA ASP A 205 29.38 -3.28 -12.01
C ASP A 205 29.29 -3.40 -10.48
N ASP A 206 28.83 -2.35 -9.79
CA ASP A 206 28.58 -2.35 -8.34
C ASP A 206 27.56 -3.46 -7.96
N VAL A 207 26.47 -3.60 -8.75
CA VAL A 207 25.45 -4.64 -8.53
C VAL A 207 26.00 -6.05 -8.77
N ARG A 208 26.79 -6.23 -9.83
CA ARG A 208 27.43 -7.51 -10.16
C ARG A 208 28.46 -7.93 -9.13
N THR A 209 29.19 -6.98 -8.57
CA THR A 209 30.20 -7.24 -7.54
C THR A 209 29.56 -7.77 -6.26
N GLU A 210 28.39 -7.24 -5.86
CA GLU A 210 27.72 -7.64 -4.61
C GLU A 210 26.86 -8.91 -4.73
N ARG A 211 26.20 -9.16 -5.88
CA ARG A 211 25.24 -10.27 -6.05
C ARG A 211 25.70 -11.37 -7.02
N GLY A 212 26.71 -11.10 -7.85
CA GLY A 212 27.10 -11.97 -8.97
C GLY A 212 26.20 -11.79 -10.21
N SER A 213 26.25 -12.76 -11.12
CA SER A 213 25.50 -12.73 -12.40
C SER A 213 24.04 -13.17 -12.30
N ASP A 214 23.60 -13.66 -11.14
CA ASP A 214 22.25 -14.22 -10.90
C ASP A 214 21.19 -13.13 -10.59
N VAL A 215 21.60 -11.86 -10.53
CA VAL A 215 20.68 -10.73 -10.29
C VAL A 215 20.10 -10.22 -11.60
N ILE A 216 18.78 -9.98 -11.59
CA ILE A 216 18.09 -9.39 -12.73
C ILE A 216 18.37 -7.89 -12.75
N ILE A 217 19.01 -7.41 -13.81
CA ILE A 217 19.33 -6.00 -14.00
C ILE A 217 18.51 -5.44 -15.17
N MET A 218 17.84 -4.32 -14.91
CA MET A 218 17.06 -3.57 -15.90
C MET A 218 17.61 -2.16 -16.04
N LEU A 219 18.06 -1.80 -17.23
CA LEU A 219 18.49 -0.46 -17.61
C LEU A 219 17.29 0.36 -18.10
N VAL A 220 17.08 1.54 -17.53
CA VAL A 220 15.91 2.39 -17.79
C VAL A 220 16.32 3.79 -18.22
N GLY A 221 15.92 4.18 -19.44
CA GLY A 221 16.02 5.56 -19.91
C GLY A 221 14.78 6.36 -19.51
N ASN A 222 14.92 7.33 -18.61
CA ASN A 222 13.80 8.16 -18.12
C ASN A 222 13.78 9.53 -18.81
N LYS A 223 12.61 10.19 -18.78
CA LYS A 223 12.28 11.49 -19.42
C LYS A 223 12.07 11.46 -20.93
N THR A 224 11.45 10.40 -21.47
CA THR A 224 11.08 10.36 -22.90
C THR A 224 10.14 11.48 -23.34
N ASP A 225 9.49 12.18 -22.41
CA ASP A 225 8.71 13.38 -22.67
C ASP A 225 9.55 14.57 -23.16
N LEU A 226 10.86 14.56 -22.96
CA LEU A 226 11.78 15.61 -23.42
C LEU A 226 12.58 15.14 -24.65
N ALA A 227 11.89 14.60 -25.66
CA ALA A 227 12.50 14.12 -26.89
C ALA A 227 13.34 15.20 -27.61
N ASP A 228 12.89 16.46 -27.57
CA ASP A 228 13.59 17.60 -28.21
C ASP A 228 14.95 17.92 -27.59
N LYS A 229 15.17 17.50 -26.33
CA LYS A 229 16.43 17.70 -25.59
C LYS A 229 17.19 16.39 -25.39
N ARG A 230 16.84 15.35 -26.15
CA ARG A 230 17.47 14.04 -26.10
C ARG A 230 18.95 14.16 -26.48
N GLN A 231 19.82 13.68 -25.61
CA GLN A 231 21.26 13.58 -25.88
C GLN A 231 21.70 12.12 -26.07
N VAL A 232 20.90 11.16 -25.62
CA VAL A 232 21.17 9.71 -25.76
C VAL A 232 20.10 9.07 -26.63
N SER A 233 20.50 8.43 -27.72
CA SER A 233 19.56 7.77 -28.63
C SER A 233 19.05 6.45 -28.04
N ILE A 234 17.91 5.97 -28.56
CA ILE A 234 17.33 4.67 -28.15
C ILE A 234 18.33 3.54 -28.50
N GLU A 235 18.90 3.62 -29.70
CA GLU A 235 19.88 2.65 -30.22
C GLU A 235 21.13 2.58 -29.35
N GLU A 236 21.62 3.71 -28.83
CA GLU A 236 22.75 3.74 -27.90
C GLU A 236 22.42 3.04 -26.58
N GLY A 237 21.21 3.26 -26.06
CA GLY A 237 20.71 2.58 -24.86
C GLY A 237 20.59 1.06 -25.06
N GLU A 238 20.01 0.63 -26.18
CA GLU A 238 19.90 -0.78 -26.54
C GLU A 238 21.25 -1.45 -26.78
N ARG A 239 22.17 -0.78 -27.48
CA ARG A 239 23.52 -1.29 -27.72
C ARG A 239 24.25 -1.53 -26.40
N LYS A 240 24.19 -0.57 -25.48
CA LYS A 240 24.80 -0.71 -24.15
C LYS A 240 24.15 -1.82 -23.32
N ALA A 241 22.84 -1.97 -23.41
CA ALA A 241 22.13 -3.05 -22.73
C ALA A 241 22.51 -4.43 -23.28
N LYS A 242 22.67 -4.56 -24.60
CA LYS A 242 23.13 -5.79 -25.27
C LYS A 242 24.57 -6.13 -24.88
N GLU A 243 25.48 -5.14 -24.92
CA GLU A 243 26.88 -5.30 -24.52
C GLU A 243 27.01 -5.78 -23.06
N LEU A 244 26.19 -5.21 -22.18
CA LEU A 244 26.16 -5.60 -20.77
C LEU A 244 25.22 -6.78 -20.50
N ASN A 245 24.55 -7.38 -21.49
CA ASN A 245 23.57 -8.46 -21.29
C ASN A 245 22.53 -8.15 -20.18
N VAL A 246 21.91 -6.97 -20.23
CA VAL A 246 20.86 -6.52 -19.30
C VAL A 246 19.58 -6.16 -20.06
N MET A 247 18.43 -6.17 -19.38
CA MET A 247 17.17 -5.75 -20.01
C MET A 247 17.12 -4.23 -20.20
N PHE A 248 16.39 -3.75 -21.20
CA PHE A 248 16.26 -2.33 -21.51
C PHE A 248 14.79 -1.89 -21.71
N ILE A 249 14.45 -0.70 -21.22
CA ILE A 249 13.18 -0.02 -21.51
C ILE A 249 13.30 1.50 -21.33
N GLU A 250 12.65 2.28 -22.18
CA GLU A 250 12.51 3.73 -21.96
C GLU A 250 11.16 4.06 -21.29
N THR A 251 11.17 5.02 -20.37
CA THR A 251 10.02 5.44 -19.56
C THR A 251 9.91 6.97 -19.47
N SER A 252 8.71 7.47 -19.17
CA SER A 252 8.54 8.85 -18.71
C SER A 252 7.77 8.85 -17.40
N ALA A 253 8.47 9.22 -16.32
CA ALA A 253 7.83 9.45 -15.02
C ALA A 253 6.77 10.58 -15.10
N LYS A 254 6.97 11.59 -15.95
CA LYS A 254 6.04 12.71 -16.12
C LYS A 254 4.78 12.31 -16.89
N ALA A 255 4.91 11.61 -18.01
CA ALA A 255 3.75 11.19 -18.81
C ALA A 255 3.14 9.85 -18.34
N GLY A 256 3.81 9.12 -17.45
CA GLY A 256 3.42 7.76 -17.06
C GLY A 256 3.73 6.70 -18.13
N TYR A 257 4.41 7.07 -19.21
CA TYR A 257 4.72 6.19 -20.34
C TYR A 257 5.66 5.04 -19.90
N ASN A 258 5.30 3.80 -20.24
CA ASN A 258 6.03 2.57 -19.95
C ASN A 258 6.35 2.26 -18.47
N VAL A 259 5.89 3.08 -17.51
CA VAL A 259 6.16 2.86 -16.09
C VAL A 259 5.55 1.53 -15.63
N LYS A 260 4.26 1.28 -15.89
CA LYS A 260 3.61 0.00 -15.53
C LYS A 260 4.25 -1.20 -16.24
N GLN A 261 4.68 -1.02 -17.48
CA GLN A 261 5.31 -2.08 -18.29
C GLN A 261 6.70 -2.47 -17.76
N LEU A 262 7.49 -1.50 -17.29
CA LEU A 262 8.76 -1.74 -16.60
C LEU A 262 8.58 -2.72 -15.42
N PHE A 263 7.66 -2.41 -14.51
CA PHE A 263 7.44 -3.25 -13.32
C PHE A 263 6.89 -4.64 -13.69
N ARG A 264 6.04 -4.76 -14.72
CA ARG A 264 5.59 -6.07 -15.22
C ARG A 264 6.73 -6.91 -15.79
N ARG A 265 7.63 -6.32 -16.59
CA ARG A 265 8.78 -7.04 -17.16
C ARG A 265 9.75 -7.53 -16.10
N VAL A 266 10.07 -6.69 -15.11
CA VAL A 266 10.89 -7.11 -13.96
C VAL A 266 10.18 -8.22 -13.17
N ALA A 267 8.89 -8.04 -12.91
CA ALA A 267 8.09 -9.02 -12.19
C ALA A 267 7.96 -10.39 -12.89
N ALA A 268 7.94 -10.41 -14.23
CA ALA A 268 7.94 -11.63 -15.03
C ALA A 268 9.30 -12.34 -14.99
N ALA A 269 10.39 -11.59 -15.06
CA ALA A 269 11.74 -12.14 -15.03
C ALA A 269 12.16 -12.76 -13.68
N LEU A 270 11.50 -12.39 -12.56
CA LEU A 270 11.83 -12.93 -11.24
C LEU A 270 11.66 -14.46 -11.17
N PRO A 271 12.61 -15.19 -10.57
CA PRO A 271 12.61 -16.65 -10.57
C PRO A 271 11.41 -17.23 -9.83
N GLY A 272 10.74 -18.16 -10.49
CA GLY A 272 9.60 -18.92 -9.96
C GLY A 272 9.35 -20.23 -10.72
N MET A 273 10.38 -20.78 -11.37
CA MET A 273 10.30 -21.94 -12.25
C MET A 273 11.21 -23.06 -11.71
N ASP A 274 10.62 -24.20 -11.35
CA ASP A 274 11.33 -25.48 -11.25
C ASP A 274 11.54 -26.01 -12.69
N THR A 275 12.45 -25.40 -13.44
CA THR A 275 12.75 -25.80 -14.83
C THR A 275 13.92 -26.77 -14.86
N THR A 276 13.63 -28.07 -14.80
CA THR A 276 14.51 -29.14 -15.33
C THR A 276 13.69 -30.43 -15.51
N GLN A 277 12.73 -30.46 -16.46
CA GLN A 277 12.28 -31.73 -17.07
C GLN A 277 11.42 -31.63 -18.35
N ASP A 278 11.13 -30.45 -18.92
CA ASP A 278 10.06 -30.34 -19.93
C ASP A 278 10.47 -30.28 -21.42
N LYS A 279 11.72 -30.54 -21.79
CA LYS A 279 12.10 -30.51 -23.23
C LYS A 279 11.52 -31.66 -24.05
N SER A 280 11.17 -32.79 -23.44
CA SER A 280 10.52 -33.91 -24.14
C SER A 280 8.99 -33.84 -24.08
N ARG A 281 8.43 -32.94 -23.26
CA ARG A 281 6.98 -32.79 -23.08
C ARG A 281 6.38 -31.80 -24.08
N GLU A 282 7.13 -30.80 -24.51
CA GLU A 282 6.70 -29.80 -25.52
C GLU A 282 6.40 -30.42 -26.90
N GLU A 283 7.11 -31.47 -27.33
CA GLU A 283 6.82 -32.16 -28.60
C GLU A 283 5.51 -32.99 -28.53
N ILE A 284 5.17 -33.53 -27.35
CA ILE A 284 3.93 -34.27 -27.13
C ILE A 284 2.75 -33.30 -26.92
N LEU A 285 2.98 -32.16 -26.24
CA LEU A 285 1.97 -31.14 -25.99
C LEU A 285 1.56 -30.39 -27.27
N ASN A 286 2.47 -30.18 -28.21
CA ASN A 286 2.14 -29.57 -29.52
C ASN A 286 1.21 -30.45 -30.37
N SER A 287 1.13 -31.76 -30.10
CA SER A 287 0.14 -32.65 -30.73
C SER A 287 -1.22 -32.65 -30.01
N ILE A 288 -1.30 -32.13 -28.78
CA ILE A 288 -2.51 -32.14 -27.94
C ILE A 288 -3.17 -30.75 -27.85
N MET A 289 -2.40 -29.66 -28.00
CA MET A 289 -2.86 -28.26 -27.98
C MET A 289 -3.71 -27.83 -29.20
N GLY A 290 -4.17 -28.77 -30.03
CA GLY A 290 -5.12 -28.54 -31.12
C GLY A 290 -6.44 -29.29 -30.95
N SER A 291 -6.80 -29.70 -29.73
CA SER A 291 -8.01 -30.48 -29.45
C SER A 291 -9.20 -29.57 -29.17
N ASP A 292 -10.30 -29.73 -29.90
CA ASP A 292 -11.52 -28.94 -29.69
C ASP A 292 -12.12 -29.18 -28.28
N TYR A 293 -12.81 -28.18 -27.73
CA TYR A 293 -13.50 -28.31 -26.43
C TYR A 293 -14.61 -29.38 -26.47
N TYR A 294 -15.18 -29.64 -27.65
CA TYR A 294 -16.15 -30.72 -27.86
C TYR A 294 -15.49 -32.11 -27.77
N ASP A 295 -14.30 -32.27 -28.33
CA ASP A 295 -13.53 -33.51 -28.27
C ASP A 295 -13.03 -33.78 -26.85
N THR A 296 -12.64 -32.72 -26.12
CA THR A 296 -12.21 -32.79 -24.71
C THR A 296 -13.33 -33.30 -23.79
N LEU A 297 -14.59 -32.96 -24.08
CA LEU A 297 -15.76 -33.45 -23.35
C LEU A 297 -16.36 -34.75 -23.94
N GLU A 298 -15.73 -35.32 -24.97
CA GLU A 298 -16.22 -36.52 -25.68
C GLU A 298 -17.67 -36.37 -26.22
N ILE A 299 -18.02 -35.17 -26.69
CA ILE A 299 -19.37 -34.82 -27.18
C ILE A 299 -19.33 -34.27 -28.60
N ASN A 300 -20.46 -34.39 -29.31
CA ASN A 300 -20.60 -33.83 -30.65
C ASN A 300 -20.87 -32.31 -30.60
N ARG A 301 -20.45 -31.55 -31.62
CA ARG A 301 -20.75 -30.11 -31.78
C ARG A 301 -22.25 -29.77 -31.74
N ASN A 302 -23.12 -30.72 -32.10
CA ASN A 302 -24.58 -30.56 -32.01
C ASN A 302 -25.17 -30.87 -30.62
N ALA A 303 -24.36 -31.07 -29.58
CA ALA A 303 -24.80 -31.43 -28.24
C ALA A 303 -25.62 -30.31 -27.56
N THR A 304 -26.65 -30.73 -26.81
CA THR A 304 -27.46 -29.82 -26.00
C THR A 304 -26.75 -29.45 -24.69
N ASP A 305 -27.17 -28.38 -24.03
CA ASP A 305 -26.62 -27.96 -22.72
C ASP A 305 -26.72 -29.07 -21.65
N ALA A 306 -27.76 -29.90 -21.73
CA ALA A 306 -27.93 -31.05 -20.84
C ALA A 306 -26.87 -32.14 -21.09
N ASP A 307 -26.49 -32.38 -22.35
CA ASP A 307 -25.48 -33.36 -22.73
C ASP A 307 -24.08 -32.90 -22.31
N ILE A 308 -23.78 -31.61 -22.46
CA ILE A 308 -22.53 -30.97 -22.01
C ILE A 308 -22.37 -31.14 -20.49
N LYS A 309 -23.42 -30.85 -19.71
CA LYS A 309 -23.42 -31.00 -18.25
C LYS A 309 -23.29 -32.46 -17.83
N LYS A 310 -23.91 -33.39 -18.55
CA LYS A 310 -23.84 -34.83 -18.27
C LYS A 310 -22.43 -35.39 -18.53
N ALA A 311 -21.82 -35.00 -19.65
CA ALA A 311 -20.47 -35.40 -20.02
C ALA A 311 -19.45 -34.86 -19.02
N TYR A 312 -19.52 -33.56 -18.70
CA TYR A 312 -18.65 -32.94 -17.69
C TYR A 312 -18.80 -33.62 -16.33
N ARG A 313 -20.03 -33.89 -15.87
CA ARG A 313 -20.25 -34.60 -14.60
C ARG A 313 -19.55 -35.96 -14.54
N GLY A 314 -19.65 -36.76 -15.61
CA GLY A 314 -19.03 -38.08 -15.68
C GLY A 314 -17.49 -38.01 -15.70
N LEU A 315 -16.95 -37.14 -16.56
CA LEU A 315 -15.51 -36.99 -16.76
C LEU A 315 -14.82 -36.31 -15.57
N ALA A 316 -15.44 -35.27 -14.99
CA ALA A 316 -14.93 -34.58 -13.81
C ALA A 316 -14.83 -35.50 -12.58
N LEU A 317 -15.77 -36.44 -12.42
CA LEU A 317 -15.70 -37.46 -11.36
C LEU A 317 -14.68 -38.56 -11.67
N LYS A 318 -14.50 -38.92 -12.95
CA LYS A 318 -13.53 -39.93 -13.40
C LYS A 318 -12.09 -39.46 -13.22
N PHE A 319 -11.81 -38.19 -13.53
CA PHE A 319 -10.48 -37.59 -13.50
C PHE A 319 -10.23 -36.71 -12.26
N HIS A 320 -11.10 -36.75 -11.26
CA HIS A 320 -10.93 -35.96 -10.04
C HIS A 320 -9.61 -36.34 -9.31
N PRO A 321 -8.78 -35.37 -8.87
CA PRO A 321 -7.49 -35.63 -8.24
C PRO A 321 -7.54 -36.52 -6.98
N SER A 322 -8.68 -36.55 -6.28
CA SER A 322 -8.86 -37.42 -5.12
C SER A 322 -9.12 -38.88 -5.48
N ARG A 323 -9.64 -39.15 -6.68
CA ARG A 323 -10.11 -40.46 -7.13
C ARG A 323 -9.15 -41.11 -8.14
N ASN A 324 -8.50 -40.33 -8.99
CA ASN A 324 -7.45 -40.80 -9.89
C ASN A 324 -6.12 -40.08 -9.60
N ARG A 325 -5.08 -40.86 -9.29
CA ARG A 325 -3.71 -40.37 -9.00
C ARG A 325 -2.72 -40.60 -10.14
N GLU A 326 -3.20 -40.94 -11.34
CA GLU A 326 -2.35 -41.08 -12.52
C GLU A 326 -1.74 -39.74 -12.97
N LYS A 327 -0.49 -39.80 -13.45
CA LYS A 327 0.26 -38.65 -13.97
C LYS A 327 -0.35 -38.20 -15.31
N GLY A 328 -1.27 -37.24 -15.24
CA GLY A 328 -2.01 -36.70 -16.39
C GLY A 328 -3.46 -36.34 -16.06
N SER A 329 -4.04 -36.98 -15.03
CA SER A 329 -5.44 -36.74 -14.62
C SER A 329 -5.72 -35.31 -14.16
N SER A 330 -4.71 -34.63 -13.58
CA SER A 330 -4.86 -33.24 -13.15
C SER A 330 -4.87 -32.25 -14.33
N GLU A 331 -4.20 -32.59 -15.43
CA GLU A 331 -4.11 -31.75 -16.63
C GLU A 331 -5.40 -31.92 -17.46
N THR A 332 -5.88 -33.15 -17.61
CA THR A 332 -7.20 -33.41 -18.21
C THR A 332 -8.32 -32.79 -17.37
N PHE A 333 -8.25 -32.81 -16.05
CA PHE A 333 -9.23 -32.15 -15.19
C PHE A 333 -9.25 -30.62 -15.36
N LEU A 334 -8.09 -30.00 -15.62
CA LEU A 334 -8.00 -28.58 -15.96
C LEU A 334 -8.69 -28.29 -17.29
N GLN A 335 -8.39 -29.07 -18.32
CA GLN A 335 -8.98 -28.95 -19.65
C GLN A 335 -10.49 -29.19 -19.64
N LEU A 336 -10.97 -30.16 -18.88
CA LEU A 336 -12.41 -30.42 -18.67
C LEU A 336 -13.11 -29.22 -18.02
N GLY A 337 -12.47 -28.59 -17.03
CA GLY A 337 -12.99 -27.40 -16.37
C GLY A 337 -13.07 -26.19 -17.30
N GLU A 338 -12.05 -25.99 -18.14
CA GLU A 338 -12.03 -24.92 -19.14
C GLU A 338 -13.08 -25.15 -20.24
N ALA A 339 -13.15 -26.36 -20.80
CA ALA A 339 -14.12 -26.75 -21.82
C ALA A 339 -15.56 -26.54 -21.32
N TYR A 340 -15.84 -26.91 -20.07
CA TYR A 340 -17.15 -26.69 -19.46
C TYR A 340 -17.46 -25.20 -19.24
N ASP A 341 -16.52 -24.38 -18.77
CA ASP A 341 -16.76 -22.93 -18.58
C ASP A 341 -17.05 -22.19 -19.89
N VAL A 342 -16.47 -22.65 -21.01
CA VAL A 342 -16.75 -22.11 -22.35
C VAL A 342 -18.07 -22.60 -22.91
N LEU A 343 -18.31 -23.91 -22.87
CA LEU A 343 -19.48 -24.52 -23.51
C LEU A 343 -20.78 -24.38 -22.70
N SER A 344 -20.68 -24.05 -21.40
CA SER A 344 -21.86 -23.83 -20.52
C SER A 344 -22.50 -22.45 -20.65
N ASP A 345 -21.75 -21.38 -21.00
CA ASP A 345 -22.34 -20.05 -21.27
C ASP A 345 -22.73 -19.95 -22.75
N PRO A 346 -24.01 -19.74 -23.09
CA PRO A 346 -24.48 -19.62 -24.48
C PRO A 346 -23.72 -18.57 -25.30
N ARG A 347 -23.22 -17.49 -24.66
CA ARG A 347 -22.49 -16.41 -25.35
C ARG A 347 -21.05 -16.82 -25.67
N LYS A 348 -20.38 -17.50 -24.73
CA LYS A 348 -19.02 -18.02 -24.92
C LYS A 348 -19.03 -19.15 -25.96
N LYS A 349 -20.00 -20.08 -25.85
CA LYS A 349 -20.25 -21.14 -26.83
C LYS A 349 -20.48 -20.56 -28.24
N ALA A 350 -21.36 -19.57 -28.39
CA ALA A 350 -21.61 -18.95 -29.70
C ALA A 350 -20.38 -18.22 -30.29
N THR A 351 -19.48 -17.73 -29.45
CA THR A 351 -18.23 -17.08 -29.90
C THR A 351 -17.20 -18.12 -30.30
N TYR A 352 -17.07 -19.20 -29.53
CA TYR A 352 -16.22 -20.35 -29.84
C TYR A 352 -16.67 -21.08 -31.11
N ASP A 353 -17.97 -21.32 -31.30
CA ASP A 353 -18.52 -21.98 -32.49
C ASP A 353 -18.29 -21.17 -33.78
N LYS A 354 -18.18 -19.84 -33.68
CA LYS A 354 -17.99 -18.94 -34.82
C LYS A 354 -16.53 -18.60 -35.13
N PHE A 355 -15.70 -18.48 -34.09
CA PHE A 355 -14.33 -17.92 -34.21
C PHE A 355 -13.26 -18.81 -33.58
N GLY A 356 -13.62 -19.99 -33.07
CA GLY A 356 -12.70 -20.93 -32.41
C GLY A 356 -12.10 -20.38 -31.11
N GLU A 357 -11.04 -21.04 -30.65
CA GLU A 357 -10.31 -20.63 -29.44
C GLU A 357 -9.63 -19.26 -29.62
N GLU A 358 -9.19 -18.94 -30.84
CA GLU A 358 -8.52 -17.67 -31.18
C GLU A 358 -9.45 -16.46 -31.03
N GLY A 359 -10.72 -16.55 -31.44
CA GLY A 359 -11.68 -15.47 -31.24
C GLY A 359 -12.13 -15.29 -29.79
N LEU A 360 -12.11 -16.39 -29.02
CA LEU A 360 -12.49 -16.38 -27.61
C LEU A 360 -11.38 -15.75 -26.74
N LYS A 361 -10.11 -16.16 -26.91
CA LYS A 361 -8.95 -15.66 -26.13
C LYS A 361 -8.33 -14.39 -26.73
N GLY A 362 -8.33 -14.25 -28.05
CA GLY A 362 -7.74 -13.12 -28.79
C GLY A 362 -8.66 -11.90 -28.96
N GLY A 363 -9.98 -12.11 -28.89
CA GLY A 363 -11.01 -11.11 -29.14
C GLY A 363 -11.36 -10.97 -30.63
N ILE A 364 -12.59 -10.52 -30.92
CA ILE A 364 -13.09 -10.40 -32.30
C ILE A 364 -12.37 -9.26 -33.04
N PRO A 365 -11.84 -9.48 -34.27
CA PRO A 365 -11.24 -8.44 -35.09
C PRO A 365 -12.22 -7.28 -35.36
N PRO A 366 -11.74 -6.02 -35.38
CA PRO A 366 -12.58 -4.83 -35.46
C PRO A 366 -13.39 -4.70 -36.76
N GLU A 367 -13.14 -5.53 -37.78
CA GLU A 367 -13.92 -5.56 -39.03
C GLU A 367 -15.32 -6.21 -38.87
N PHE A 368 -15.58 -6.94 -37.77
CA PHE A 368 -16.83 -7.69 -37.57
C PHE A 368 -17.67 -7.29 -36.33
N GLY A 369 -17.33 -6.20 -35.62
CA GLY A 369 -18.02 -5.83 -34.38
C GLY A 369 -18.40 -4.34 -34.26
N CYS A 370 -19.71 -4.05 -34.15
CA CYS A 370 -20.19 -2.76 -33.65
C CYS A 370 -19.87 -2.59 -32.15
N SER A 371 -19.58 -1.36 -31.75
CA SER A 371 -19.23 -0.96 -30.38
C SER A 371 -20.18 -1.52 -29.32
N GLY A 372 -19.66 -2.36 -28.41
CA GLY A 372 -20.34 -2.73 -27.16
C GLY A 372 -20.20 -4.20 -26.75
N ALA A 373 -19.65 -4.44 -25.56
CA ALA A 373 -19.71 -5.64 -24.71
C ALA A 373 -19.26 -7.02 -25.27
N TRP A 374 -19.18 -7.22 -26.59
CA TRP A 374 -18.78 -8.48 -27.22
C TRP A 374 -17.25 -8.66 -27.35
N SER A 375 -16.47 -7.65 -26.96
CA SER A 375 -14.99 -7.63 -27.09
C SER A 375 -14.23 -8.08 -25.83
N SER A 376 -14.91 -8.62 -24.83
CA SER A 376 -14.25 -9.06 -23.60
C SER A 376 -13.44 -10.32 -23.87
N LYS A 377 -12.11 -10.20 -23.87
CA LYS A 377 -11.17 -11.33 -23.98
C LYS A 377 -11.46 -12.32 -22.86
N TYR A 378 -11.78 -13.55 -23.23
CA TYR A 378 -12.01 -14.64 -22.29
C TYR A 378 -10.66 -15.11 -21.74
N ALA A 379 -10.53 -15.10 -20.41
CA ALA A 379 -9.43 -15.72 -19.70
C ALA A 379 -10.02 -16.68 -18.66
N TYR A 380 -9.71 -17.96 -18.80
CA TYR A 380 -10.14 -18.97 -17.84
C TYR A 380 -9.52 -18.67 -16.47
N HIS A 381 -10.28 -18.83 -15.40
CA HIS A 381 -9.84 -18.50 -14.04
C HIS A 381 -8.77 -19.45 -13.47
N GLY A 382 -8.26 -20.39 -14.27
CA GLY A 382 -7.09 -21.23 -13.99
C GLY A 382 -7.25 -22.24 -12.83
N ASN A 383 -8.46 -22.36 -12.27
CA ASN A 383 -8.71 -23.19 -11.10
C ASN A 383 -9.88 -24.15 -11.35
N PRO A 384 -9.62 -25.41 -11.74
CA PRO A 384 -10.67 -26.36 -12.08
C PRO A 384 -11.50 -26.78 -10.87
N GLY A 385 -10.94 -26.68 -9.65
CA GLY A 385 -11.67 -26.89 -8.41
C GLY A 385 -12.77 -25.85 -8.16
N LYS A 386 -12.58 -24.61 -8.64
CA LYS A 386 -13.63 -23.57 -8.58
C LYS A 386 -14.81 -23.94 -9.49
N THR A 387 -14.54 -24.32 -10.74
CA THR A 387 -15.57 -24.79 -11.70
C THR A 387 -16.29 -26.01 -11.16
N PHE A 388 -15.55 -26.96 -10.59
CA PHE A 388 -16.09 -28.17 -9.99
C PHE A 388 -17.01 -27.86 -8.81
N ARG A 389 -16.58 -26.97 -7.91
CA ARG A 389 -17.37 -26.55 -6.74
C ARG A 389 -18.59 -25.73 -7.13
N GLU A 390 -18.48 -24.91 -8.17
CA GLU A 390 -19.60 -24.17 -8.75
C GLU A 390 -20.62 -25.10 -9.42
N PHE A 391 -20.16 -26.21 -10.02
CA PHE A 391 -21.02 -27.22 -10.63
C PHE A 391 -21.65 -28.21 -9.62
N PHE A 392 -20.90 -28.68 -8.63
CA PHE A 392 -21.32 -29.70 -7.66
C PHE A 392 -21.77 -29.12 -6.30
N GLY A 393 -21.59 -27.82 -6.04
CA GLY A 393 -21.95 -27.17 -4.78
C GLY A 393 -21.01 -27.44 -3.60
N GLY A 394 -19.90 -28.15 -3.81
CA GLY A 394 -18.94 -28.51 -2.76
C GLY A 394 -17.77 -29.36 -3.28
N ASP A 395 -16.82 -29.69 -2.39
CA ASP A 395 -15.65 -30.54 -2.72
C ASP A 395 -15.97 -32.04 -2.65
N ASN A 396 -17.17 -32.42 -2.20
CA ASN A 396 -17.58 -33.80 -2.01
C ASN A 396 -18.92 -34.09 -2.73
N PRO A 397 -18.90 -34.73 -3.92
CA PRO A 397 -20.06 -34.85 -4.81
C PRO A 397 -21.12 -35.86 -4.32
N PHE A 398 -20.88 -36.55 -3.20
CA PHE A 398 -21.77 -37.56 -2.61
C PHE A 398 -22.30 -37.17 -1.22
N ALA A 399 -22.02 -35.96 -0.72
CA ALA A 399 -22.51 -35.53 0.59
C ALA A 399 -24.05 -35.49 0.67
N ASP A 400 -24.72 -35.33 -0.47
CA ASP A 400 -26.19 -35.35 -0.58
C ASP A 400 -26.80 -36.78 -0.60
N PHE A 401 -25.99 -37.84 -0.74
CA PHE A 401 -26.48 -39.22 -0.81
C PHE A 401 -26.57 -39.93 0.55
N PHE A 402 -25.91 -39.43 1.60
CA PHE A 402 -25.80 -40.11 2.89
C PHE A 402 -26.58 -39.45 4.04
N THR A 403 -27.36 -38.39 3.76
CA THR A 403 -28.04 -37.62 4.82
C THR A 403 -29.52 -37.90 5.00
N ASN A 404 -30.15 -38.77 4.19
CA ASN A 404 -31.55 -39.15 4.43
C ASN A 404 -31.79 -40.64 4.15
N ASP A 405 -32.06 -41.40 5.22
CA ASP A 405 -32.72 -42.69 5.18
C ASP A 405 -34.18 -42.50 4.71
N GLU A 406 -34.45 -42.69 3.42
CA GLU A 406 -35.76 -43.11 2.86
C GLU A 406 -35.54 -43.53 1.39
N PRO A 407 -36.25 -44.55 0.87
CA PRO A 407 -35.97 -45.10 -0.45
C PRO A 407 -36.45 -44.16 -1.55
N LEU A 408 -35.51 -43.70 -2.39
CA LEU A 408 -35.77 -42.83 -3.53
C LEU A 408 -36.58 -43.55 -4.62
N GLN A 409 -37.77 -43.03 -4.89
CA GLN A 409 -38.50 -43.30 -6.12
C GLN A 409 -37.99 -42.36 -7.24
N PHE A 410 -37.66 -43.00 -8.36
CA PHE A 410 -37.04 -42.43 -9.55
C PHE A 410 -37.84 -41.27 -10.16
N GLY A 411 -37.22 -40.09 -10.26
CA GLY A 411 -37.67 -39.00 -11.14
C GLY A 411 -38.16 -37.73 -10.43
N GLY A 412 -37.26 -36.76 -10.28
CA GLY A 412 -37.61 -35.36 -10.01
C GLY A 412 -37.10 -34.83 -8.68
N LEU A 413 -35.93 -34.19 -8.68
CA LEU A 413 -35.48 -33.40 -7.54
C LEU A 413 -35.23 -31.94 -7.95
N ARG A 414 -35.96 -31.06 -7.26
CA ARG A 414 -35.73 -29.62 -7.19
C ARG A 414 -34.32 -29.37 -6.65
N SER A 415 -33.55 -28.50 -7.31
CA SER A 415 -32.28 -28.00 -6.80
C SER A 415 -32.45 -27.43 -5.40
N VAL A 416 -31.78 -28.03 -4.41
CA VAL A 416 -31.50 -27.34 -3.15
C VAL A 416 -30.41 -26.31 -3.45
N VAL A 417 -30.85 -25.09 -3.76
CA VAL A 417 -29.97 -23.94 -3.97
C VAL A 417 -29.30 -23.58 -2.65
N VAL A 418 -27.99 -23.84 -2.52
CA VAL A 418 -27.18 -23.31 -1.43
C VAL A 418 -27.08 -21.80 -1.63
N LYS A 419 -27.81 -21.03 -0.82
CA LYS A 419 -27.83 -19.56 -0.89
C LYS A 419 -26.53 -19.02 -0.27
N THR A 420 -25.67 -18.40 -1.06
CA THR A 420 -24.49 -17.65 -0.59
C THR A 420 -24.91 -16.26 -0.07
N GLN A 421 -24.28 -15.78 1.02
CA GLN A 421 -24.51 -14.44 1.57
C GLN A 421 -23.40 -13.49 1.10
N ASP A 422 -23.79 -12.33 0.56
CA ASP A 422 -22.87 -11.28 0.12
C ASP A 422 -22.17 -10.59 1.32
N SER A 423 -21.00 -9.98 1.09
CA SER A 423 -20.23 -9.26 2.12
C SER A 423 -21.01 -8.08 2.72
N HIS A 424 -20.78 -7.78 4.00
CA HIS A 424 -21.49 -6.71 4.72
C HIS A 424 -21.22 -5.32 4.12
N ILE A 425 -22.24 -4.46 4.13
CA ILE A 425 -22.19 -3.10 3.58
C ILE A 425 -21.86 -2.13 4.71
N GLU A 426 -20.72 -1.45 4.63
CA GLU A 426 -20.31 -0.45 5.62
C GLU A 426 -20.81 0.96 5.27
N ARG A 427 -21.34 1.69 6.25
CA ARG A 427 -21.83 3.07 6.11
C ARG A 427 -21.39 3.92 7.29
N ASP A 428 -20.83 5.10 7.02
CA ASP A 428 -20.42 6.03 8.07
C ASP A 428 -21.62 6.85 8.61
N MET A 429 -21.83 6.81 9.92
CA MET A 429 -22.81 7.62 10.64
C MET A 429 -22.10 8.74 11.40
N HIS A 430 -22.26 9.97 10.94
CA HIS A 430 -21.60 11.14 11.52
C HIS A 430 -22.42 11.76 12.65
N LEU A 431 -21.89 11.76 13.88
CA LEU A 431 -22.52 12.29 15.09
C LEU A 431 -21.74 13.50 15.64
N SER A 432 -22.43 14.51 16.16
CA SER A 432 -21.79 15.62 16.89
C SER A 432 -21.34 15.19 18.29
N LEU A 433 -20.52 16.01 18.95
CA LEU A 433 -20.16 15.77 20.36
C LEU A 433 -21.39 15.87 21.27
N ASP A 434 -22.29 16.81 21.04
CA ASP A 434 -23.56 16.96 21.77
C ASP A 434 -24.45 15.73 21.64
N ASP A 435 -24.56 15.16 20.43
CA ASP A 435 -25.31 13.92 20.16
C ASP A 435 -24.72 12.74 20.96
N LEU A 436 -23.39 12.69 21.09
CA LEU A 436 -22.68 11.65 21.84
C LEU A 436 -22.68 11.89 23.36
N TYR A 437 -22.91 13.13 23.79
CA TYR A 437 -22.96 13.53 25.19
C TYR A 437 -24.33 13.23 25.80
N HIS A 438 -25.41 13.68 25.17
CA HIS A 438 -26.78 13.47 25.66
C HIS A 438 -27.37 12.12 25.23
N GLY A 439 -26.84 11.53 24.16
CA GLY A 439 -27.48 10.44 23.43
C GLY A 439 -28.57 10.97 22.50
N CYS A 440 -28.82 10.27 21.39
CA CYS A 440 -29.86 10.65 20.43
C CYS A 440 -30.39 9.44 19.66
N THR A 441 -31.61 9.54 19.14
CA THR A 441 -32.16 8.54 18.22
C THR A 441 -31.97 9.01 16.79
N LYS A 442 -31.10 8.37 16.01
CA LYS A 442 -30.92 8.67 14.58
C LYS A 442 -31.78 7.74 13.73
N LYS A 443 -32.57 8.33 12.84
CA LYS A 443 -33.36 7.60 11.84
C LYS A 443 -32.67 7.74 10.49
N ILE A 444 -32.20 6.63 9.93
CA ILE A 444 -31.49 6.58 8.66
C ILE A 444 -32.37 5.85 7.64
N LYS A 445 -32.64 6.52 6.51
CA LYS A 445 -33.37 5.92 5.39
C LYS A 445 -32.38 5.14 4.53
N ILE A 446 -32.64 3.85 4.35
CA ILE A 446 -31.94 2.98 3.40
C ILE A 446 -32.90 2.61 2.27
N SER A 447 -32.35 2.47 1.07
CA SER A 447 -33.08 1.94 -0.09
C SER A 447 -32.50 0.56 -0.39
N ARG A 448 -33.35 -0.46 -0.39
CA ARG A 448 -32.94 -1.85 -0.66
C ARG A 448 -33.81 -2.45 -1.76
N ARG A 449 -33.24 -3.31 -2.58
CA ARG A 449 -33.97 -4.11 -3.55
C ARG A 449 -34.69 -5.26 -2.84
N VAL A 450 -36.01 -5.31 -2.93
CA VAL A 450 -36.86 -6.37 -2.36
C VAL A 450 -37.52 -7.14 -3.49
N MET A 451 -37.57 -8.46 -3.36
CA MET A 451 -38.24 -9.32 -4.33
C MET A 451 -39.76 -9.19 -4.21
N ASN A 452 -40.46 -9.07 -5.33
CA ASN A 452 -41.93 -9.08 -5.35
C ASN A 452 -42.47 -10.52 -5.26
N GLU A 453 -43.76 -10.65 -4.94
CA GLU A 453 -44.46 -11.94 -4.75
C GLU A 453 -44.36 -12.87 -5.99
N ASP A 454 -44.13 -12.30 -7.17
CA ASP A 454 -43.99 -13.03 -8.44
C ASP A 454 -42.70 -13.84 -8.57
N GLY A 455 -41.74 -13.70 -7.64
CA GLY A 455 -40.49 -14.47 -7.66
C GLY A 455 -39.55 -14.20 -8.86
N CYS A 456 -39.89 -13.24 -9.72
CA CYS A 456 -39.11 -12.88 -10.92
C CYS A 456 -38.72 -11.40 -10.96
N THR A 457 -39.50 -10.51 -10.34
CA THR A 457 -39.25 -9.06 -10.38
C THR A 457 -38.77 -8.52 -9.03
N SER A 458 -37.96 -7.46 -9.07
CA SER A 458 -37.42 -6.81 -7.87
C SER A 458 -37.80 -5.34 -7.86
N SER A 459 -38.30 -4.83 -6.73
CA SER A 459 -38.66 -3.43 -6.51
C SER A 459 -37.74 -2.77 -5.48
N ILE A 460 -37.38 -1.52 -5.69
CA ILE A 460 -36.62 -0.74 -4.70
C ILE A 460 -37.61 -0.25 -3.64
N LYS A 461 -37.40 -0.66 -2.38
CA LYS A 461 -38.20 -0.22 -1.24
C LYS A 461 -37.33 0.52 -0.25
N ASP A 462 -37.85 1.63 0.24
CA ASP A 462 -37.21 2.41 1.27
C ASP A 462 -37.60 1.90 2.67
N LYS A 463 -36.61 1.75 3.55
CA LYS A 463 -36.82 1.39 4.95
C LYS A 463 -36.07 2.37 5.85
N ILE A 464 -36.70 2.76 6.96
CA ILE A 464 -36.07 3.62 7.95
C ILE A 464 -35.53 2.73 9.07
N LEU A 465 -34.21 2.75 9.25
CA LEU A 465 -33.54 2.11 10.38
C LEU A 465 -33.39 3.12 11.51
N THR A 466 -33.79 2.75 12.72
CA THR A 466 -33.67 3.59 13.91
C THR A 466 -32.49 3.09 14.75
N ILE A 467 -31.56 3.99 15.07
CA ILE A 467 -30.37 3.73 15.87
C ILE A 467 -30.46 4.58 17.12
N ASP A 468 -30.50 3.92 18.28
CA ASP A 468 -30.50 4.59 19.58
C ASP A 468 -29.06 4.74 20.08
N VAL A 469 -28.50 5.93 19.89
CA VAL A 469 -27.16 6.29 20.32
C VAL A 469 -27.16 6.51 21.82
N ARG A 470 -26.40 5.70 22.56
CA ARG A 470 -26.25 5.88 24.01
C ARG A 470 -25.18 6.93 24.32
N PRO A 471 -25.31 7.67 25.43
CA PRO A 471 -24.28 8.56 25.92
C PRO A 471 -22.92 7.86 26.04
N GLY A 472 -21.85 8.55 25.60
CA GLY A 472 -20.48 8.07 25.77
C GLY A 472 -20.01 7.06 24.72
N TRP A 473 -20.79 6.82 23.66
CA TRP A 473 -20.34 6.03 22.50
C TRP A 473 -19.01 6.56 21.96
N LYS A 474 -18.12 5.62 21.59
CA LYS A 474 -16.78 5.93 21.06
C LYS A 474 -16.78 5.88 19.54
N GLU A 475 -15.85 6.60 18.94
CA GLU A 475 -15.63 6.50 17.49
C GLU A 475 -15.24 5.06 17.09
N GLY A 476 -15.73 4.62 15.93
CA GLY A 476 -15.48 3.27 15.41
C GLY A 476 -16.44 2.20 15.92
N MET A 477 -17.42 2.55 16.77
CA MET A 477 -18.48 1.63 17.17
C MET A 477 -19.30 1.18 15.95
N ARG A 478 -19.52 -0.14 15.84
CA ARG A 478 -20.21 -0.78 14.71
C ARG A 478 -21.60 -1.22 15.13
N ILE A 479 -22.63 -0.75 14.43
CA ILE A 479 -24.03 -1.15 14.61
C ILE A 479 -24.43 -2.01 13.42
N ILE A 480 -24.81 -3.27 13.68
CA ILE A 480 -25.11 -4.25 12.64
C ILE A 480 -26.63 -4.40 12.52
N PHE A 481 -27.14 -4.21 11.30
CA PHE A 481 -28.50 -4.53 10.92
C PHE A 481 -28.48 -5.77 10.01
N ALA A 482 -28.90 -6.90 10.57
CA ALA A 482 -28.84 -8.18 9.89
C ALA A 482 -29.80 -8.23 8.69
N LYS A 483 -29.32 -8.70 7.53
CA LYS A 483 -30.10 -8.96 6.31
C LYS A 483 -30.88 -7.75 5.78
N GLU A 484 -30.36 -6.54 5.99
CA GLU A 484 -30.97 -5.29 5.50
C GLU A 484 -30.45 -4.84 4.12
N GLY A 485 -29.52 -5.58 3.51
CA GLY A 485 -29.01 -5.33 2.16
C GLY A 485 -29.97 -5.73 1.03
N ASP A 486 -29.45 -5.78 -0.19
CA ASP A 486 -30.24 -6.13 -1.38
C ASP A 486 -30.61 -7.61 -1.40
N GLN A 487 -31.87 -7.91 -1.77
CA GLN A 487 -32.39 -9.27 -1.86
C GLN A 487 -32.36 -9.77 -3.31
N GLY A 488 -31.75 -10.94 -3.54
CA GLY A 488 -31.74 -11.61 -4.84
C GLY A 488 -32.43 -12.99 -4.80
N PRO A 489 -32.79 -13.57 -5.96
CA PRO A 489 -33.49 -14.86 -6.05
C PRO A 489 -32.75 -16.01 -5.34
N ASN A 490 -31.40 -15.98 -5.35
CA ASN A 490 -30.53 -17.01 -4.78
C ASN A 490 -29.49 -16.45 -3.79
N SER A 491 -29.63 -15.20 -3.33
CA SER A 491 -28.67 -14.55 -2.41
C SER A 491 -29.34 -14.24 -1.05
N ILE A 492 -28.64 -14.52 0.05
CA ILE A 492 -29.04 -14.06 1.38
C ILE A 492 -28.67 -12.57 1.48
N PRO A 493 -29.59 -11.68 1.89
CA PRO A 493 -29.29 -10.26 1.94
C PRO A 493 -28.10 -9.96 2.85
N ALA A 494 -27.22 -9.06 2.41
CA ALA A 494 -26.06 -8.63 3.18
C ALA A 494 -26.48 -7.89 4.47
N ASP A 495 -25.59 -7.90 5.46
CA ASP A 495 -25.77 -7.11 6.68
C ASP A 495 -25.32 -5.67 6.43
N ILE A 496 -26.07 -4.69 6.95
CA ILE A 496 -25.67 -3.28 6.90
C ILE A 496 -24.99 -2.93 8.22
N VAL A 497 -23.76 -2.45 8.14
CA VAL A 497 -22.96 -2.05 9.31
C VAL A 497 -22.78 -0.55 9.30
N PHE A 498 -23.37 0.14 10.28
CA PHE A 498 -23.11 1.56 10.51
C PHE A 498 -21.90 1.74 11.42
N ILE A 499 -20.95 2.56 11.00
CA ILE A 499 -19.75 2.90 11.76
C ILE A 499 -19.90 4.32 12.30
N VAL A 500 -19.79 4.48 13.62
CA VAL A 500 -19.87 5.80 14.25
C VAL A 500 -18.63 6.63 13.92
N ARG A 501 -18.84 7.80 13.33
CA ARG A 501 -17.83 8.82 13.05
C ARG A 501 -18.15 10.10 13.81
N GLN A 502 -17.14 10.68 14.44
CA GLN A 502 -17.30 11.93 15.19
C GLN A 502 -17.10 13.14 14.27
N LYS A 503 -18.04 14.09 14.31
CA LYS A 503 -17.87 15.39 13.64
C LYS A 503 -16.89 16.25 14.44
N SER A 504 -16.12 17.08 13.73
CA SER A 504 -15.33 18.13 14.37
C SER A 504 -16.27 19.11 15.09
N HIS A 505 -15.87 19.52 16.28
CA HIS A 505 -16.57 20.53 17.08
C HIS A 505 -15.75 21.82 17.13
N LEU A 506 -16.41 22.96 17.30
CA LEU A 506 -15.77 24.28 17.23
C LEU A 506 -14.86 24.56 18.42
N LEU A 507 -15.28 24.15 19.62
CA LEU A 507 -14.59 24.48 20.89
C LEU A 507 -13.83 23.31 21.51
N PHE A 508 -14.24 22.08 21.18
CA PHE A 508 -13.83 20.89 21.92
C PHE A 508 -13.24 19.85 20.98
N VAL A 509 -12.15 19.24 21.42
CA VAL A 509 -11.56 18.08 20.76
C VAL A 509 -11.63 16.92 21.74
N ARG A 510 -12.42 15.89 21.42
CA ARG A 510 -12.54 14.71 22.26
C ARG A 510 -11.28 13.85 22.15
N GLN A 511 -10.73 13.48 23.29
CA GLN A 511 -9.70 12.48 23.44
C GLN A 511 -10.21 11.37 24.38
N HIS A 512 -10.71 10.28 23.80
CA HIS A 512 -11.32 9.17 24.55
C HIS A 512 -12.56 9.61 25.36
N ASN A 513 -12.43 9.77 26.68
CA ASN A 513 -13.49 10.27 27.55
C ASN A 513 -13.24 11.73 27.96
N ASP A 514 -12.05 12.26 27.68
CA ASP A 514 -11.66 13.61 28.05
C ASP A 514 -11.97 14.57 26.91
N LEU A 515 -12.24 15.83 27.27
CA LEU A 515 -12.48 16.91 26.32
C LEU A 515 -11.32 17.90 26.40
N ILE A 516 -10.74 18.22 25.26
CA ILE A 516 -9.69 19.23 25.16
C ILE A 516 -10.33 20.53 24.69
N TYR A 517 -10.19 21.59 25.49
CA TYR A 517 -10.57 22.94 25.14
C TYR A 517 -9.32 23.77 24.86
N LYS A 518 -9.33 24.53 23.77
CA LYS A 518 -8.21 25.40 23.37
C LYS A 518 -8.57 26.85 23.67
N ALA A 519 -8.04 27.36 24.78
CA ALA A 519 -8.22 28.75 25.18
C ALA A 519 -7.15 29.64 24.54
N GLN A 520 -7.56 30.74 23.93
CA GLN A 520 -6.67 31.78 23.42
C GLN A 520 -6.47 32.83 24.51
N ILE A 521 -5.22 33.08 24.91
CA ILE A 521 -4.92 34.00 26.01
C ILE A 521 -3.78 34.94 25.62
N THR A 522 -3.75 36.14 26.19
CA THR A 522 -2.65 37.08 26.00
C THR A 522 -1.49 36.76 26.94
N LEU A 523 -0.28 37.22 26.59
CA LEU A 523 0.89 37.08 27.45
C LEU A 523 0.70 37.74 28.84
N GLU A 524 -0.05 38.85 28.92
CA GLU A 524 -0.38 39.50 30.18
C GLU A 524 -1.17 38.54 31.09
N MET A 525 -2.29 38.01 30.57
CA MET A 525 -3.13 37.06 31.30
C MET A 525 -2.34 35.83 31.75
N ALA A 526 -1.44 35.32 30.91
CA ALA A 526 -0.60 34.17 31.23
C ALA A 526 0.35 34.41 32.42
N LEU A 527 0.78 35.65 32.68
CA LEU A 527 1.73 36.00 33.73
C LEU A 527 1.07 36.53 35.01
N THR A 528 -0.05 37.24 34.90
CA THR A 528 -0.72 37.89 36.04
C THR A 528 -1.82 37.05 36.67
N GLY A 529 -2.22 35.95 36.02
CA GLY A 529 -3.39 35.16 36.38
C GLY A 529 -4.68 35.75 35.78
N PHE A 530 -5.66 34.88 35.55
CA PHE A 530 -6.94 35.21 34.90
C PHE A 530 -7.98 34.12 35.19
N SER A 531 -9.23 34.34 34.81
CA SER A 531 -10.28 33.32 34.84
C SER A 531 -10.73 32.98 33.43
N VAL A 532 -10.91 31.70 33.13
CA VAL A 532 -11.43 31.21 31.85
C VAL A 532 -12.88 30.85 32.02
N ASP A 533 -13.74 31.43 31.19
CA ASP A 533 -15.14 31.02 31.09
C ASP A 533 -15.28 29.98 29.96
N VAL A 534 -15.72 28.78 30.31
CA VAL A 534 -15.95 27.69 29.36
C VAL A 534 -17.43 27.33 29.35
N GLU A 535 -18.06 27.40 28.17
CA GLU A 535 -19.40 26.85 27.93
C GLU A 535 -19.30 25.35 27.68
N THR A 536 -19.76 24.54 28.63
CA THR A 536 -19.73 23.07 28.54
C THR A 536 -20.83 22.53 27.61
N LEU A 537 -20.73 21.25 27.24
CA LEU A 537 -21.68 20.59 26.33
C LEU A 537 -23.11 20.50 26.88
N ASP A 538 -23.31 20.70 28.18
CA ASP A 538 -24.62 20.82 28.84
C ASP A 538 -25.15 22.27 28.85
N SER A 539 -24.52 23.18 28.10
CA SER A 539 -24.83 24.62 28.02
C SER A 539 -24.68 25.38 29.35
N ARG A 540 -23.87 24.86 30.28
CA ARG A 540 -23.49 25.56 31.51
C ARG A 540 -22.21 26.37 31.29
N LEU A 541 -22.14 27.56 31.86
CA LEU A 541 -20.90 28.35 31.90
C LEU A 541 -20.13 28.03 33.19
N ILE A 542 -18.89 27.60 33.06
CA ILE A 542 -17.99 27.31 34.18
C ILE A 542 -16.82 28.30 34.12
N THR A 543 -16.67 29.09 35.20
CA THR A 543 -15.54 30.01 35.38
C THR A 543 -14.44 29.31 36.15
N ILE A 544 -13.26 29.19 35.55
CA ILE A 544 -12.12 28.46 36.10
C ILE A 544 -10.99 29.46 36.38
N PRO A 545 -10.67 29.76 37.65
CA PRO A 545 -9.57 30.65 37.99
C PRO A 545 -8.22 29.96 37.78
N ILE A 546 -7.28 30.69 37.17
CA ILE A 546 -5.91 30.27 36.91
C ILE A 546 -4.99 31.31 37.53
N ASN A 547 -4.42 30.95 38.67
CA ASN A 547 -3.49 31.80 39.41
C ASN A 547 -2.03 31.47 39.09
N ASP A 548 -1.77 30.29 38.52
CA ASP A 548 -0.43 29.85 38.17
C ASP A 548 0.04 30.50 36.86
N ILE A 549 1.36 30.64 36.70
CA ILE A 549 1.95 31.12 35.45
C ILE A 549 1.73 30.09 34.34
N VAL A 550 1.04 30.50 33.28
CA VAL A 550 0.74 29.65 32.13
C VAL A 550 1.90 29.71 31.13
N HIS A 551 2.54 28.58 30.92
CA HIS A 551 3.57 28.37 29.89
C HIS A 551 3.02 27.45 28.79
N PRO A 552 3.64 27.35 27.60
CA PRO A 552 3.08 26.60 26.47
C PRO A 552 2.79 25.11 26.71
N SER A 553 3.45 24.47 27.68
CA SER A 553 3.19 23.09 28.09
C SER A 553 2.24 22.98 29.29
N TYR A 554 1.78 24.09 29.86
CA TYR A 554 0.80 24.09 30.93
C TYR A 554 -0.57 23.69 30.41
N ASN A 555 -1.22 22.83 31.16
CA ASN A 555 -2.55 22.33 30.89
C ASN A 555 -3.32 22.25 32.20
N LYS A 556 -4.50 22.86 32.22
CA LYS A 556 -5.37 22.88 33.39
C LYS A 556 -6.38 21.75 33.26
N VAL A 557 -6.40 20.84 34.23
CA VAL A 557 -7.36 19.74 34.27
C VAL A 557 -8.50 20.09 35.21
N VAL A 558 -9.73 19.98 34.71
CA VAL A 558 -10.97 20.11 35.48
C VAL A 558 -11.66 18.76 35.48
N ASN A 559 -11.77 18.17 36.66
CA ASN A 559 -12.27 16.81 36.82
C ASN A 559 -13.79 16.77 36.64
N GLY A 560 -14.30 15.74 35.95
CA GLY A 560 -15.74 15.48 35.83
C GLY A 560 -16.49 16.31 34.78
N GLU A 561 -15.80 17.15 34.01
CA GLU A 561 -16.40 18.01 32.97
C GLU A 561 -16.13 17.50 31.52
N GLY A 562 -15.72 16.23 31.38
CA GLY A 562 -15.51 15.57 30.08
C GLY A 562 -16.74 14.81 29.55
N MET A 563 -16.50 13.87 28.63
CA MET A 563 -17.55 13.01 28.07
C MET A 563 -18.02 11.94 29.08
N PRO A 564 -19.30 11.54 29.04
CA PRO A 564 -19.80 10.42 29.85
C PRO A 564 -19.16 9.09 29.43
N ARG A 565 -18.98 8.18 30.39
CA ARG A 565 -18.45 6.84 30.13
C ARG A 565 -19.57 5.92 29.62
N SER A 566 -19.27 5.12 28.60
CA SER A 566 -20.25 4.18 27.99
C SER A 566 -20.77 3.10 28.96
N GLN A 567 -19.95 2.67 29.92
CA GLN A 567 -20.34 1.67 30.94
C GLN A 567 -21.20 2.28 32.05
N ASP A 568 -20.92 3.53 32.42
CA ASP A 568 -21.60 4.24 33.49
C ASP A 568 -21.75 5.71 33.12
N PRO A 569 -22.93 6.13 32.64
CA PRO A 569 -23.20 7.51 32.24
C PRO A 569 -23.12 8.53 33.39
N SER A 570 -23.17 8.08 34.65
CA SER A 570 -23.04 8.96 35.81
C SER A 570 -21.60 9.48 36.00
N GLN A 571 -20.62 8.72 35.50
CA GLN A 571 -19.22 9.11 35.54
C GLN A 571 -18.80 9.79 34.24
N ARG A 572 -18.09 10.90 34.39
CA ARG A 572 -17.57 11.72 33.28
C ARG A 572 -16.05 11.70 33.26
N GLY A 573 -15.48 11.91 32.08
CA GLY A 573 -14.05 12.20 31.94
C GLY A 573 -13.71 13.61 32.42
N ASN A 574 -12.51 14.07 32.05
CA ASN A 574 -12.01 15.37 32.46
C ASN A 574 -12.06 16.38 31.30
N LEU A 575 -12.17 17.66 31.65
CA LEU A 575 -11.94 18.77 30.74
C LEU A 575 -10.48 19.21 30.89
N ILE A 576 -9.72 19.15 29.80
CA ILE A 576 -8.33 19.56 29.73
C ILE A 576 -8.27 20.86 28.94
N ILE A 577 -7.92 21.95 29.61
CA ILE A 577 -7.74 23.25 28.99
C ILE A 577 -6.28 23.39 28.59
N THR A 578 -6.08 23.63 27.30
CA THR A 578 -4.79 23.95 26.69
C THR A 578 -4.79 25.41 26.28
N PHE A 579 -3.65 26.07 26.42
CA PHE A 579 -3.54 27.51 26.23
C PHE A 579 -2.67 27.83 25.03
N GLU A 580 -3.20 28.63 24.11
CA GLU A 580 -2.43 29.24 23.04
C GLU A 580 -2.14 30.69 23.42
N ILE A 581 -0.87 30.98 23.68
CA ILE A 581 -0.41 32.28 24.17
C ILE A 581 -0.13 33.19 22.98
N GLN A 582 -0.89 34.29 22.90
CA GLN A 582 -0.70 35.32 21.90
C GLN A 582 0.28 36.38 22.40
N PHE A 583 1.41 36.50 21.69
CA PHE A 583 2.42 37.52 21.96
C PHE A 583 2.06 38.84 21.28
N PRO A 584 2.26 39.99 21.94
CA PRO A 584 2.03 41.29 21.31
C PRO A 584 3.03 41.52 20.16
N GLU A 585 2.55 42.00 19.01
CA GLU A 585 3.41 42.23 17.83
C GLU A 585 4.38 43.42 18.00
N LYS A 586 3.99 44.41 18.82
CA LYS A 586 4.77 45.63 19.06
C LYS A 586 4.69 46.02 20.54
N LEU A 587 5.81 46.52 21.07
CA LEU A 587 5.93 47.04 22.43
C LEU A 587 6.68 48.37 22.39
N SER A 588 6.18 49.38 23.13
CA SER A 588 6.86 50.67 23.28
C SER A 588 8.16 50.52 24.10
N ALA A 589 9.09 51.47 23.94
CA ALA A 589 10.36 51.46 24.68
C ALA A 589 10.14 51.46 26.21
N GLU A 590 9.16 52.24 26.68
CA GLU A 590 8.75 52.31 28.08
C GLU A 590 8.22 50.96 28.60
N ARG A 591 7.30 50.31 27.87
CA ARG A 591 6.78 48.98 28.25
C ARG A 591 7.88 47.92 28.29
N LYS A 592 8.83 47.96 27.35
CA LYS A 592 10.00 47.08 27.36
C LYS A 592 10.90 47.31 28.59
N HIS A 593 11.05 48.56 29.02
CA HIS A 593 11.81 48.89 30.23
C HIS A 593 11.13 48.32 31.49
N LEU A 594 9.81 48.50 31.62
CA LEU A 594 9.03 47.95 32.74
C LEU A 594 9.07 46.42 32.80
N ILE A 595 8.89 45.74 31.66
CA ILE A 595 9.00 44.27 31.59
C ILE A 595 10.42 43.82 31.95
N ARG A 596 11.45 44.52 31.47
CA ARG A 596 12.83 44.19 31.82
C ARG A 596 13.04 44.32 33.33
N GLN A 597 12.58 45.40 33.94
CA GLN A 597 12.67 45.60 35.39
C GLN A 597 11.96 44.46 36.14
N ALA A 598 10.73 44.13 35.75
CA ALA A 598 9.95 43.06 36.38
C ALA A 598 10.61 41.68 36.26
N LEU A 599 11.24 41.34 35.13
CA LEU A 599 11.87 40.04 34.90
C LEU A 599 13.33 39.93 35.37
N THR A 600 13.98 41.06 35.69
CA THR A 600 15.39 41.08 36.18
C THR A 600 15.51 41.31 37.67
N LEU A 601 14.41 41.66 38.35
CA LEU A 601 14.30 41.54 39.79
C LEU A 601 14.43 40.05 40.13
N LYS A 602 15.54 39.68 40.79
CA LYS A 602 15.68 38.35 41.37
C LYS A 602 14.79 38.32 42.61
N ASP A 603 13.80 37.44 42.60
CA ASP A 603 13.04 37.04 43.79
C ASP A 603 13.95 36.40 44.86
#